data_AF-A0A1F9AAG0-F1
#
_entry.id   AF-A0A1F9AAG0-F1
#
_cell.length_a   1.000
_cell.length_b   1.000
_cell.length_c   1.000
_cell.angle_alpha   90.00
_cell.angle_beta   90.00
_cell.angle_gamma   90.00
#
_symmetry.space_group_name_H-M   'P 1'
#
loop_
_entity.id
_entity.type
_entity.pdbx_description
1 polymer ?
#
loop_
_entity_poly.entity_id
_entity_poly.type
_entity_poly.pdbx_seq_one_letter_code
_entity_poly.pdbx_strand_id
1 'polypeptide(L)'
;MKTTLFLIVLTSFFIAQLSFAQVYKWVDEKGDVHYTDDILQVPEKNRPKTEKMGNMEEKPEPKVQSETSPSPKKEEPYKDRLGRGEEYWKERTESWKKKLASAQDKVENLRLKYNDLTEKYNASKSSVERATLRNERDQVKNEIDKYKQEVEEAKIMLDKKLPEEAQLYKAKPEWLKP
;
A
#
# COMPACT_ATOMS: atom_id res chain seq x y z
N MET A 1 -29.19 6.84 40.83
CA MET A 1 -28.19 5.85 41.32
C MET A 1 -27.65 4.97 40.19
N LYS A 2 -28.48 4.32 39.36
CA LYS A 2 -28.03 3.45 38.25
C LYS A 2 -27.23 4.20 37.15
N THR A 3 -27.65 5.40 36.79
CA THR A 3 -26.95 6.28 35.82
C THR A 3 -25.62 6.81 36.36
N THR A 4 -25.56 7.12 37.65
CA THR A 4 -24.35 7.55 38.35
C THR A 4 -23.33 6.43 38.43
N LEU A 5 -23.78 5.19 38.67
CA LEU A 5 -22.91 4.00 38.67
C LEU A 5 -22.35 3.71 37.26
N PHE A 6 -23.18 3.87 36.22
CA PHE A 6 -22.76 3.68 34.83
C PHE A 6 -21.72 4.72 34.38
N LEU A 7 -21.89 5.97 34.81
CA LEU A 7 -20.90 7.03 34.57
C LEU A 7 -19.56 6.74 35.24
N ILE A 8 -19.55 6.27 36.51
CA ILE A 8 -18.31 5.92 37.22
C ILE A 8 -17.58 4.75 36.54
N VAL A 9 -18.32 3.72 36.10
CA VAL A 9 -17.74 2.58 35.37
C VAL A 9 -17.16 3.02 34.01
N LEU A 10 -17.86 3.92 33.29
CA LEU A 10 -17.40 4.43 32.00
C LEU A 10 -16.16 5.33 32.15
N THR A 11 -16.08 6.15 33.21
CA THR A 11 -14.91 6.99 33.49
C THR A 11 -13.70 6.16 33.91
N SER A 12 -13.88 5.06 34.66
CA SER A 12 -12.77 4.19 35.08
C SER A 12 -12.06 3.49 33.91
N PHE A 13 -12.75 3.26 32.79
CA PHE A 13 -12.17 2.63 31.59
C PHE A 13 -11.23 3.59 30.81
N PHE A 14 -11.40 4.90 30.95
CA PHE A 14 -10.62 5.90 30.21
C PHE A 14 -9.24 6.21 30.84
N ILE A 15 -8.98 5.79 32.08
CA ILE A 15 -7.72 6.11 32.80
C ILE A 15 -6.61 5.07 32.52
N ALA A 16 -6.92 3.98 31.82
CA ALA A 16 -6.00 2.84 31.64
C ALA A 16 -4.96 3.00 30.52
N GLN A 17 -4.78 4.18 29.91
CA GLN A 17 -4.07 4.31 28.62
C GLN A 17 -2.70 5.00 28.64
N LEU A 18 -1.93 4.95 29.73
CA LEU A 18 -0.53 5.42 29.69
C LEU A 18 0.41 4.45 30.39
N SER A 19 0.69 3.31 29.76
CA SER A 19 1.93 2.57 30.05
C SER A 19 3.02 3.06 29.10
N PHE A 20 4.00 3.79 29.66
CA PHE A 20 5.20 4.18 28.94
C PHE A 20 6.25 3.08 29.15
N ALA A 21 6.30 2.10 28.26
CA ALA A 21 7.41 1.16 28.20
C ALA A 21 8.54 1.79 27.39
N GLN A 22 9.64 2.15 28.05
CA GLN A 22 10.80 2.74 27.40
C GLN A 22 11.79 1.63 27.06
N VAL A 23 11.90 1.28 25.77
CA VAL A 23 12.86 0.29 25.29
C VAL A 23 14.10 1.00 24.77
N TYR A 24 15.25 0.60 25.28
CA TYR A 24 16.57 1.06 24.89
C TYR A 24 17.21 0.08 23.92
N LYS A 25 17.75 0.60 22.82
CA LYS A 25 18.49 -0.16 21.83
C LYS A 25 19.95 0.29 21.83
N TRP A 26 20.88 -0.64 21.89
CA TRP A 26 22.31 -0.35 21.77
C TRP A 26 23.03 -1.43 20.96
N VAL A 27 24.16 -1.06 20.35
CA VAL A 27 25.03 -1.96 19.59
C VAL A 27 26.32 -2.14 20.37
N ASP A 28 26.76 -3.39 20.55
CA ASP A 28 27.99 -3.70 21.27
C ASP A 28 29.26 -3.56 20.40
N GLU A 29 30.43 -3.80 20.99
CA GLU A 29 31.73 -3.71 20.30
C GLU A 29 31.90 -4.76 19.19
N LYS A 30 31.08 -5.82 19.18
CA LYS A 30 31.07 -6.89 18.17
C LYS A 30 30.08 -6.62 17.03
N GLY A 31 29.23 -5.62 17.19
CA GLY A 31 28.19 -5.26 16.22
C GLY A 31 26.84 -5.92 16.47
N ASP A 32 26.66 -6.62 17.59
CA ASP A 32 25.38 -7.25 17.95
C ASP A 32 24.41 -6.21 18.54
N VAL A 33 23.15 -6.32 18.16
CA VAL A 33 22.09 -5.38 18.57
C VAL A 33 21.35 -5.93 19.79
N HIS A 34 21.35 -5.17 20.88
CA HIS A 34 20.69 -5.51 22.13
C HIS A 34 19.51 -4.59 22.41
N TYR A 35 18.47 -5.13 23.05
CA TYR A 35 17.27 -4.42 23.51
C TYR A 35 17.10 -4.64 25.00
N THR A 36 16.87 -3.57 25.76
CA THR A 36 16.61 -3.63 27.20
C THR A 36 15.61 -2.56 27.61
N ASP A 37 14.80 -2.84 28.62
CA ASP A 37 13.86 -1.90 29.26
C ASP A 37 14.52 -1.13 30.42
N ASP A 38 15.70 -1.54 30.87
CA ASP A 38 16.47 -0.91 31.94
C ASP A 38 17.77 -0.27 31.41
N ILE A 39 17.90 1.05 31.57
CA ILE A 39 19.09 1.81 31.16
C ILE A 39 20.36 1.39 31.89
N LEU A 40 20.25 0.80 33.09
CA LEU A 40 21.41 0.34 33.86
C LEU A 40 22.06 -0.90 33.24
N GLN A 41 21.32 -1.67 32.44
CA GLN A 41 21.86 -2.81 31.69
C GLN A 41 22.66 -2.39 30.45
N VAL A 42 22.57 -1.12 30.04
CA VAL A 42 23.42 -0.57 28.98
C VAL A 42 24.79 -0.22 29.57
N PRO A 43 25.90 -0.81 29.05
CA PRO A 43 27.24 -0.47 29.48
C PRO A 43 27.52 1.03 29.37
N GLU A 44 28.26 1.62 30.32
CA GLU A 44 28.43 3.08 30.40
C GLU A 44 28.97 3.71 29.11
N LYS A 45 29.82 2.97 28.38
CA LYS A 45 30.39 3.36 27.09
C LYS A 45 29.35 3.54 25.98
N ASN A 46 28.20 2.86 26.08
CA ASN A 46 27.17 2.80 25.05
C ASN A 46 25.95 3.67 25.39
N ARG A 47 25.82 4.13 26.64
CA ARG A 47 24.77 5.07 27.10
C ARG A 47 24.62 6.36 26.27
N PRO A 48 25.68 7.03 25.79
CA PRO A 48 25.51 8.23 24.97
C PRO A 48 25.07 7.95 23.53
N LYS A 49 25.09 6.68 23.08
CA LYS A 49 24.67 6.23 21.75
C LYS A 49 23.29 5.56 21.75
N THR A 50 22.62 5.52 22.90
CA THR A 50 21.32 4.87 23.04
C THR A 50 20.23 5.80 22.52
N GLU A 51 19.61 5.43 21.40
CA GLU A 51 18.42 6.13 20.90
C GLU A 51 17.22 5.80 21.81
N LYS A 52 16.62 6.83 22.42
CA LYS A 52 15.36 6.68 23.15
C LYS A 52 14.23 6.57 22.12
N MET A 53 13.74 5.36 21.89
CA MET A 53 12.58 5.11 21.04
C MET A 53 11.31 5.58 21.78
N GLY A 54 11.02 6.89 21.77
CA GLY A 54 9.88 7.44 22.50
C GLY A 54 9.61 8.95 22.32
N ASN A 55 10.61 9.76 22.00
CA ASN A 55 10.41 11.18 21.67
C ASN A 55 10.89 11.45 20.26
N MET A 56 9.93 11.55 19.34
CA MET A 56 10.12 12.18 18.04
C MET A 56 10.17 13.70 18.27
N GLU A 57 11.31 14.19 18.76
CA GLU A 57 11.66 15.60 18.70
C GLU A 57 12.73 15.79 17.63
N GLU A 58 12.30 16.54 16.61
CA GLU A 58 13.07 17.03 15.50
C GLU A 58 14.16 18.00 16.01
N LYS A 59 15.36 17.96 15.38
CA LYS A 59 16.37 19.04 15.21
C LYS A 59 17.67 18.95 16.05
N PRO A 60 18.80 19.56 15.61
CA PRO A 60 19.45 19.64 14.29
C PRO A 60 20.85 18.96 14.28
N GLU A 61 21.43 18.79 13.08
CA GLU A 61 22.83 18.40 12.86
C GLU A 61 23.86 19.23 13.66
N PRO A 62 24.97 18.62 14.10
CA PRO A 62 26.26 19.29 14.11
C PRO A 62 27.07 18.85 12.89
N LYS A 63 27.40 19.83 12.05
CA LYS A 63 28.50 19.73 11.07
C LYS A 63 29.74 19.19 11.76
N VAL A 64 30.22 18.02 11.32
CA VAL A 64 31.63 17.67 11.45
C VAL A 64 32.16 17.43 10.05
N GLN A 65 32.92 18.42 9.57
CA GLN A 65 33.89 18.19 8.51
C GLN A 65 34.84 17.09 8.96
N SER A 66 34.81 15.96 8.28
CA SER A 66 35.97 15.09 8.17
C SER A 66 36.06 14.67 6.72
N GLU A 67 37.03 15.24 6.02
CA GLU A 67 37.55 14.71 4.77
C GLU A 67 37.91 13.24 4.99
N THR A 68 37.13 12.34 4.39
CA THR A 68 37.62 11.03 3.98
C THR A 68 36.99 10.67 2.65
N SER A 69 37.88 10.54 1.66
CA SER A 69 37.80 9.84 0.37
C SER A 69 36.50 9.09 0.03
N PRO A 70 36.03 9.10 -1.25
CA PRO A 70 34.77 8.50 -1.64
C PRO A 70 34.89 6.97 -1.61
N SER A 71 34.62 6.38 -0.46
CA SER A 71 34.25 4.97 -0.40
C SER A 71 32.92 4.83 -1.15
N PRO A 72 32.80 3.93 -2.14
CA PRO A 72 31.52 3.66 -2.76
C PRO A 72 30.69 3.01 -1.66
N LYS A 73 29.85 3.81 -0.98
CA LYS A 73 28.74 3.28 -0.21
C LYS A 73 28.01 2.38 -1.19
N LYS A 74 28.14 1.06 -1.00
CA LYS A 74 27.17 0.12 -1.53
C LYS A 74 25.84 0.68 -1.07
N GLU A 75 25.14 1.30 -2.00
CA GLU A 75 23.82 1.85 -1.76
C GLU A 75 22.99 0.67 -1.30
N GLU A 76 22.78 0.54 0.01
CA GLU A 76 21.76 -0.36 0.48
C GLU A 76 20.48 0.07 -0.25
N PRO A 77 19.82 -0.85 -0.97
CA PRO A 77 18.69 -0.49 -1.79
C PRO A 77 17.68 0.19 -0.88
N TYR A 78 17.36 1.45 -1.20
CA TYR A 78 16.41 2.23 -0.43
C TYR A 78 15.12 1.41 -0.29
N LYS A 79 14.62 1.32 0.94
CA LYS A 79 13.40 0.60 1.28
C LYS A 79 12.41 1.57 1.91
N ASP A 80 11.12 1.32 1.69
CA ASP A 80 10.06 2.10 2.30
C ASP A 80 9.99 1.86 3.83
N ARG A 81 9.08 2.55 4.53
CA ARG A 81 8.88 2.38 5.99
C ARG A 81 8.52 0.95 6.43
N LEU A 82 8.11 0.08 5.50
CA LEU A 82 7.78 -1.32 5.74
C LEU A 82 8.89 -2.28 5.26
N GLY A 83 10.05 -1.76 4.84
CA GLY A 83 11.16 -2.58 4.35
C GLY A 83 10.97 -3.08 2.91
N ARG A 84 9.94 -2.61 2.19
CA ARG A 84 9.65 -2.99 0.80
C ARG A 84 10.50 -2.15 -0.14
N GLY A 85 11.14 -2.82 -1.10
CA GLY A 85 11.97 -2.18 -2.11
C GLY A 85 11.20 -1.83 -3.38
N GLU A 86 11.94 -1.33 -4.36
CA GLU A 86 11.46 -0.99 -5.70
C GLU A 86 10.71 -2.14 -6.39
N GLU A 87 11.22 -3.36 -6.28
CA GLU A 87 10.63 -4.56 -6.91
C GLU A 87 9.17 -4.76 -6.52
N TYR A 88 8.85 -4.59 -5.23
CA TYR A 88 7.47 -4.71 -4.73
C TYR A 88 6.54 -3.70 -5.40
N TRP A 89 6.96 -2.44 -5.47
CA TRP A 89 6.16 -1.36 -6.05
C TRP A 89 6.03 -1.50 -7.57
N LYS A 90 7.09 -1.94 -8.24
CA LYS A 90 7.07 -2.26 -9.68
C LYS A 90 6.16 -3.43 -9.98
N GLU A 91 6.32 -4.56 -9.29
CA GLU A 91 5.47 -5.74 -9.46
C GLU A 91 4.00 -5.40 -9.22
N ARG A 92 3.71 -4.61 -8.17
CA ARG A 92 2.36 -4.15 -7.88
C ARG A 92 1.80 -3.31 -9.02
N THR A 93 2.57 -2.36 -9.53
CA THR A 93 2.17 -1.49 -10.63
C THR A 93 1.98 -2.28 -11.93
N GLU A 94 2.89 -3.19 -12.26
CA GLU A 94 2.79 -4.08 -13.40
C GLU A 94 1.57 -5.01 -13.31
N SER A 95 1.28 -5.55 -12.13
CA SER A 95 0.10 -6.41 -11.92
C SER A 95 -1.20 -5.66 -12.24
N TRP A 96 -1.31 -4.40 -11.80
CA TRP A 96 -2.48 -3.57 -12.07
C TRP A 96 -2.54 -3.11 -13.52
N LYS A 97 -1.40 -2.77 -14.14
CA LYS A 97 -1.32 -2.48 -15.57
C LYS A 97 -1.74 -3.68 -16.42
N LYS A 98 -1.27 -4.88 -16.09
CA LYS A 98 -1.68 -6.12 -16.75
C LYS A 98 -3.17 -6.39 -16.58
N LYS A 99 -3.71 -6.17 -15.37
CA LYS A 99 -5.15 -6.28 -15.12
C LYS A 99 -5.93 -5.28 -15.98
N LEU A 100 -5.49 -4.02 -16.02
CA LEU A 100 -6.09 -2.96 -16.83
C LEU A 100 -6.11 -3.35 -18.33
N ALA A 101 -4.96 -3.73 -18.88
CA ALA A 101 -4.85 -4.15 -20.28
C ALA A 101 -5.77 -5.36 -20.57
N SER A 102 -5.73 -6.39 -19.72
CA SER A 102 -6.58 -7.57 -19.90
C SER A 102 -8.08 -7.25 -19.83
N ALA A 103 -8.48 -6.30 -18.98
CA ALA A 103 -9.88 -5.88 -18.86
C ALA A 103 -10.30 -5.04 -20.08
N GLN A 104 -9.42 -4.16 -20.58
CA GLN A 104 -9.65 -3.42 -21.82
C GLN A 104 -9.82 -4.35 -23.02
N ASP A 105 -8.93 -5.33 -23.19
CA ASP A 105 -9.01 -6.31 -24.27
C ASP A 105 -10.32 -7.10 -24.22
N LYS A 106 -10.75 -7.49 -23.02
CA LYS A 106 -12.05 -8.17 -22.83
C LYS A 106 -13.22 -7.27 -23.20
N VAL A 107 -13.20 -5.99 -22.83
CA VAL A 107 -14.25 -5.04 -23.23
C VAL A 107 -14.32 -4.93 -24.75
N GLU A 108 -13.18 -4.80 -25.43
CA GLU A 108 -13.14 -4.70 -26.90
C GLU A 108 -13.66 -5.99 -27.56
N ASN A 109 -13.20 -7.16 -27.11
CA ASN A 109 -13.69 -8.44 -27.62
C ASN A 109 -15.21 -8.62 -27.40
N LEU A 110 -15.72 -8.22 -26.24
CA LEU A 110 -17.15 -8.28 -25.97
C LEU A 110 -17.95 -7.26 -26.80
N ARG A 111 -17.39 -6.08 -27.09
CA ARG A 111 -17.99 -5.11 -28.03
C ARG A 111 -18.12 -5.70 -29.43
N LEU A 112 -17.08 -6.38 -29.92
CA LEU A 112 -17.13 -7.07 -31.21
C LEU A 112 -18.23 -8.15 -31.22
N LYS A 113 -18.30 -8.97 -30.16
CA LYS A 113 -19.37 -9.97 -30.00
C LYS A 113 -20.76 -9.33 -29.95
N TYR A 114 -20.91 -8.22 -29.24
CA TYR A 114 -22.17 -7.48 -29.16
C TYR A 114 -22.62 -6.97 -30.53
N ASN A 115 -21.69 -6.45 -31.32
CA ASN A 115 -21.96 -5.96 -32.67
C ASN A 115 -22.36 -7.11 -33.61
N ASP A 116 -21.64 -8.23 -33.57
CA ASP A 116 -21.99 -9.45 -34.33
C ASP A 116 -23.39 -9.98 -33.97
N LEU A 117 -23.72 -10.05 -32.68
CA LEU A 117 -25.07 -10.44 -32.22
C LEU A 117 -26.14 -9.45 -32.69
N THR A 118 -25.81 -8.16 -32.76
CA THR A 118 -26.71 -7.13 -33.25
C THR A 118 -26.96 -7.26 -34.76
N GLU A 119 -25.92 -7.57 -35.53
CA GLU A 119 -26.04 -7.84 -36.96
C GLU A 119 -26.91 -9.08 -37.22
N LYS A 120 -26.65 -10.19 -36.51
CA LYS A 120 -27.47 -11.41 -36.56
C LYS A 120 -28.93 -11.14 -36.18
N TYR A 121 -29.15 -10.33 -35.15
CA TYR A 121 -30.51 -9.96 -34.73
C TYR A 121 -31.26 -9.20 -35.83
N ASN A 122 -30.58 -8.26 -36.51
CA ASN A 122 -31.15 -7.47 -37.59
C ASN A 122 -31.39 -8.30 -38.87
N ALA A 123 -30.55 -9.29 -39.13
CA ALA A 123 -30.67 -10.18 -40.28
C ALA A 123 -31.72 -11.29 -40.08
N SER A 124 -31.96 -11.70 -38.82
CA SER A 124 -32.88 -12.80 -38.53
C SER A 124 -34.35 -12.43 -38.78
N LYS A 125 -35.05 -13.31 -39.50
CA LYS A 125 -36.50 -13.22 -39.72
C LYS A 125 -37.30 -14.02 -38.69
N SER A 126 -36.65 -14.90 -37.93
CA SER A 126 -37.31 -15.76 -36.94
C SER A 126 -37.59 -14.99 -35.65
N SER A 127 -38.83 -15.10 -35.13
CA SER A 127 -39.17 -14.47 -33.85
C SER A 127 -38.48 -15.14 -32.67
N VAL A 128 -38.28 -16.47 -32.75
CA VAL A 128 -37.64 -17.24 -31.67
C VAL A 128 -36.15 -16.92 -31.61
N GLU A 129 -35.48 -16.90 -32.77
CA GLU A 129 -34.06 -16.56 -32.86
C GLU A 129 -33.78 -15.10 -32.43
N ARG A 130 -34.66 -14.16 -32.80
CA ARG A 130 -34.55 -12.78 -32.30
C ARG A 130 -34.68 -12.69 -30.78
N ALA A 131 -35.53 -13.52 -30.15
CA ALA A 131 -35.65 -13.55 -28.71
C ALA A 131 -34.37 -14.09 -28.04
N THR A 132 -33.76 -15.15 -28.58
CA THR A 132 -32.49 -15.69 -28.05
C THR A 132 -31.34 -14.69 -28.23
N LEU A 133 -31.20 -14.10 -29.42
CA LEU A 133 -30.17 -13.10 -29.72
C LEU A 133 -30.29 -11.85 -28.85
N ARG A 134 -31.51 -11.42 -28.53
CA ARG A 134 -31.74 -10.33 -27.56
C ARG A 134 -31.18 -10.68 -26.18
N ASN A 135 -31.50 -11.88 -25.68
CA ASN A 135 -31.03 -12.32 -24.37
C ASN A 135 -29.50 -12.44 -24.33
N GLU A 136 -28.88 -13.01 -25.36
CA GLU A 136 -27.42 -13.11 -25.47
C GLU A 136 -26.76 -11.73 -25.53
N ARG A 137 -27.36 -10.80 -26.27
CA ARG A 137 -26.87 -9.42 -26.36
C ARG A 137 -26.97 -8.71 -25.00
N ASP A 138 -28.05 -8.91 -24.27
CA ASP A 138 -28.23 -8.33 -22.93
C ASP A 138 -27.24 -8.95 -21.93
N GLN A 139 -26.92 -10.24 -22.03
CA GLN A 139 -25.85 -10.88 -21.26
C GLN A 139 -24.47 -10.29 -21.59
N VAL A 140 -24.12 -10.17 -22.86
CA VAL A 140 -22.84 -9.57 -23.29
C VAL A 140 -22.74 -8.12 -22.84
N LYS A 141 -23.84 -7.36 -22.87
CA LYS A 141 -23.87 -6.00 -22.34
C LYS A 141 -23.54 -5.94 -20.85
N ASN A 142 -24.13 -6.83 -20.05
CA ASN A 142 -23.84 -6.92 -18.62
C ASN A 142 -22.37 -7.28 -18.36
N GLU A 143 -21.79 -8.18 -19.16
CA GLU A 143 -20.35 -8.49 -19.08
C GLU A 143 -19.47 -7.29 -19.44
N ILE A 144 -19.82 -6.54 -20.48
CA ILE A 144 -19.13 -5.30 -20.85
C ILE A 144 -19.13 -4.32 -19.68
N ASP A 145 -20.29 -4.11 -19.05
CA ASP A 145 -20.41 -3.15 -17.96
C ASP A 145 -19.62 -3.60 -16.71
N LYS A 146 -19.58 -4.91 -16.43
CA LYS A 146 -18.70 -5.47 -15.40
C LYS A 146 -17.22 -5.19 -15.68
N TYR A 147 -16.73 -5.48 -16.89
CA TYR A 147 -15.32 -5.25 -17.21
C TYR A 147 -14.97 -3.76 -17.30
N LYS A 148 -15.92 -2.88 -17.66
CA LYS A 148 -15.72 -1.43 -17.55
C LYS A 148 -15.49 -0.99 -16.10
N GLN A 149 -16.21 -1.57 -15.14
CA GLN A 149 -15.97 -1.31 -13.72
C GLN A 149 -14.57 -1.78 -13.31
N GLU A 150 -14.14 -2.97 -13.75
CA GLU A 150 -12.79 -3.47 -13.47
C GLU A 150 -11.69 -2.59 -14.09
N VAL A 151 -11.92 -2.02 -15.28
CA VAL A 151 -11.03 -1.03 -15.91
C VAL A 151 -10.94 0.23 -15.06
N GLU A 152 -12.06 0.75 -14.60
CA GLU A 152 -12.09 1.97 -13.78
C GLU A 152 -11.43 1.75 -12.42
N GLU A 153 -11.69 0.62 -11.77
CA GLU A 153 -11.01 0.23 -10.54
C GLU A 153 -9.49 0.15 -10.74
N ALA A 154 -9.02 -0.50 -11.80
CA ALA A 154 -7.60 -0.62 -12.09
C ALA A 154 -6.95 0.76 -12.35
N LYS A 155 -7.65 1.67 -13.04
CA LYS A 155 -7.19 3.06 -13.22
C LYS A 155 -7.11 3.81 -11.89
N ILE A 156 -8.16 3.74 -11.07
CA ILE A 156 -8.16 4.39 -9.74
C ILE A 156 -7.01 3.86 -8.88
N MET A 157 -6.74 2.54 -8.93
CA MET A 157 -5.63 1.95 -8.20
C MET A 157 -4.28 2.48 -8.68
N LEU A 158 -4.07 2.59 -10.00
CA LEU A 158 -2.83 3.06 -10.60
C LEU A 158 -2.60 4.57 -10.41
N ASP A 159 -3.63 5.38 -10.62
CA ASP A 159 -3.51 6.83 -10.70
C ASP A 159 -3.62 7.52 -9.33
N LYS A 160 -4.32 6.90 -8.37
CA LYS A 160 -4.60 7.50 -7.06
C LYS A 160 -4.01 6.69 -5.92
N LYS A 161 -4.46 5.44 -5.75
CA LYS A 161 -4.15 4.67 -4.53
C LYS A 161 -2.68 4.27 -4.43
N LEU A 162 -2.05 3.79 -5.50
CA LEU A 162 -0.63 3.44 -5.46
C LEU A 162 0.27 4.64 -5.17
N PRO A 163 0.07 5.82 -5.80
CA PRO A 163 0.78 7.04 -5.42
C PRO A 163 0.55 7.46 -3.96
N GLU A 164 -0.68 7.41 -3.47
CA GLU A 164 -1.01 7.74 -2.07
C GLU A 164 -0.33 6.78 -1.09
N GLU A 165 -0.39 5.48 -1.35
CA GLU A 165 0.30 4.47 -0.53
C GLU A 165 1.82 4.67 -0.58
N ALA A 166 2.39 4.94 -1.75
CA ALA A 166 3.81 5.21 -1.88
C ALA A 166 4.23 6.44 -1.05
N GLN A 167 3.46 7.53 -1.09
CA GLN A 167 3.70 8.71 -0.27
C GLN A 167 3.59 8.40 1.23
N LEU A 168 2.55 7.67 1.63
CA LEU A 168 2.29 7.28 3.04
C LEU A 168 3.47 6.49 3.63
N TYR A 169 4.03 5.56 2.84
CA TYR A 169 5.15 4.72 3.25
C TYR A 169 6.52 5.34 2.92
N LYS A 170 6.56 6.59 2.43
CA LYS A 170 7.78 7.28 1.96
C LYS A 170 8.53 6.51 0.87
N ALA A 171 7.85 5.68 0.09
CA ALA A 171 8.43 5.04 -1.07
C ALA A 171 8.77 6.09 -2.14
N LYS A 172 9.82 5.83 -2.94
CA LYS A 172 10.20 6.74 -4.02
C LYS A 172 9.09 6.75 -5.09
N PRO A 173 8.57 7.93 -5.50
CA PRO A 173 7.57 8.01 -6.57
C PRO A 173 8.06 7.45 -7.90
N GLU A 174 9.38 7.40 -8.09
CA GLU A 174 10.04 6.85 -9.28
C GLU A 174 9.80 5.35 -9.46
N TRP A 175 9.53 4.62 -8.38
CA TRP A 175 9.25 3.17 -8.45
C TRP A 175 7.88 2.84 -9.02
N LEU A 176 6.98 3.82 -9.10
CA LEU A 176 5.66 3.68 -9.73
C LEU A 176 5.70 4.02 -11.22
N LYS A 177 6.81 4.61 -11.71
CA LYS A 177 6.97 4.91 -13.13
C LYS A 177 7.34 3.62 -13.88
N PRO A 178 6.74 3.40 -15.07
CA PRO A 178 7.22 2.36 -15.99
C PRO A 178 8.67 2.62 -16.43
#